data_AF-A0A8J2VGC9-F1
#
_entry.id   AF-A0A8J2VGC9-F1
#
_cell.length_a   1.000
_cell.length_b   1.000
_cell.length_c   1.000
_cell.angle_alpha   90.00
_cell.angle_beta   90.00
_cell.angle_gamma   90.00
#
_symmetry.space_group_name_H-M   'P 1'
#
loop_
_entity.id
_entity.type
_entity.pdbx_description
1 polymer ?
#
loop_
_entity_poly.entity_id
_entity_poly.type
_entity_poly.pdbx_seq_one_letter_code
_entity_poly.pdbx_strand_id
1 'polypeptide(L)'
;MIGMLVPMTAVIILGAMLAYTLLPHLTGNNSYAMASDPGFVFPFVMGFLGMVFAVVTQIRINVMNLYSGSLALSNTMDIAFRFRPGRQWWMLLIWILGVVFYAANVLQYMGTFLAITGILTNTWVFIILADYYICRKVMRLAPTDFVEFRQEYLRSWNPAGMISLSLAVLIGALGVFHVYPIYYASFLSMIIGPVVNVILTAVSKGRFYFREFPNDARTNWIPPSSYQGPKPPKPLKCSIW
;
A
#
# COMPACT_ATOMS: atom_id res chain seq x y z
N MET A 1 -2.25 10.23 -12.75
CA MET A 1 -3.06 9.29 -11.94
C MET A 1 -4.56 9.46 -12.14
N ILE A 2 -5.11 10.67 -12.15
CA ILE A 2 -6.56 10.91 -12.37
C ILE A 2 -7.07 10.29 -13.67
N GLY A 3 -6.32 10.39 -14.78
CA GLY A 3 -6.72 9.81 -16.07
C GLY A 3 -6.85 8.28 -16.10
N MET A 4 -6.23 7.55 -15.17
CA MET A 4 -6.39 6.08 -15.04
C MET A 4 -7.51 5.69 -14.07
N LEU A 5 -7.89 6.60 -13.16
CA LEU A 5 -8.99 6.38 -12.22
C LEU A 5 -10.35 6.46 -12.91
N VAL A 6 -10.51 7.37 -13.89
CA VAL A 6 -11.76 7.56 -14.65
C VAL A 6 -12.27 6.27 -15.33
N PRO A 7 -11.47 5.52 -16.11
CA PRO A 7 -11.94 4.28 -16.70
C PRO A 7 -12.21 3.20 -15.64
N MET A 8 -11.47 3.20 -14.54
CA MET A 8 -11.67 2.21 -13.47
C MET A 8 -12.99 2.43 -12.73
N THR A 9 -13.32 3.68 -12.38
CA THR A 9 -14.60 4.00 -11.73
C THR A 9 -15.77 3.73 -12.67
N ALA A 10 -15.63 4.03 -13.96
CA ALA A 10 -16.65 3.70 -14.96
C ALA A 10 -16.93 2.20 -15.02
N VAL A 11 -15.88 1.36 -15.08
CA VAL A 11 -16.03 -0.11 -15.12
C VAL A 11 -16.65 -0.66 -13.84
N ILE A 12 -16.27 -0.14 -12.66
CA ILE A 12 -16.86 -0.56 -11.38
C ILE A 12 -18.36 -0.26 -11.33
N ILE A 13 -18.76 0.94 -11.76
CA ILE A 13 -20.17 1.35 -11.77
C ILE A 13 -20.97 0.51 -12.78
N LEU A 14 -20.46 0.37 -14.01
CA LEU A 14 -21.12 -0.43 -15.05
C LEU A 14 -21.25 -1.90 -14.65
N GLY A 15 -20.21 -2.48 -14.02
CA GLY A 15 -20.25 -3.84 -13.49
C GLY A 15 -21.33 -4.01 -12.41
N ALA A 16 -21.45 -3.05 -11.48
CA ALA A 16 -22.50 -3.07 -10.45
C ALA A 16 -23.91 -2.94 -11.06
N MET A 17 -24.09 -2.09 -12.07
CA MET A 17 -25.37 -1.97 -12.77
C MET A 17 -25.73 -3.25 -13.53
N LEU A 18 -24.76 -3.86 -14.22
CA LEU A 18 -24.95 -5.15 -14.90
C LEU A 18 -25.37 -6.24 -13.90
N ALA A 19 -24.68 -6.36 -12.77
CA ALA A 19 -25.05 -7.30 -11.72
C ALA A 19 -26.49 -7.08 -11.21
N TYR A 20 -26.88 -5.82 -10.97
CA TYR A 20 -28.24 -5.49 -10.54
C TYR A 20 -29.31 -5.88 -11.56
N THR A 21 -29.05 -5.67 -12.86
CA THR A 21 -29.99 -6.05 -13.93
C THR A 21 -30.17 -7.56 -14.09
N LEU A 22 -29.19 -8.34 -13.65
CA LEU A 22 -29.22 -9.80 -13.72
C LEU A 22 -29.97 -10.44 -12.54
N LEU A 23 -30.06 -9.76 -11.39
CA LEU A 23 -30.79 -10.26 -10.21
C LEU A 23 -32.21 -10.79 -10.49
N PRO A 24 -33.09 -10.09 -11.24
CA PRO A 24 -34.44 -10.60 -11.53
C PRO A 24 -34.47 -11.82 -12.47
N HIS A 25 -33.39 -12.09 -13.20
CA HIS A 25 -33.29 -13.22 -14.14
C HIS A 25 -32.67 -14.47 -13.50
N LEU A 26 -32.17 -14.37 -12.27
CA LEU A 26 -31.54 -15.46 -11.53
C LEU A 26 -32.51 -16.03 -10.51
N THR A 27 -33.13 -17.17 -10.83
CA THR A 27 -34.03 -17.93 -9.95
C THR A 27 -33.24 -18.98 -9.16
N GLY A 28 -32.71 -18.60 -7.99
CA GLY A 28 -32.01 -19.53 -7.09
C GLY A 28 -31.76 -18.96 -5.69
N ASN A 29 -31.50 -19.82 -4.68
CA ASN A 29 -31.28 -19.40 -3.29
C ASN A 29 -30.08 -18.45 -3.08
N ASN A 30 -29.19 -18.29 -4.07
CA ASN A 30 -27.95 -17.50 -3.99
C ASN A 30 -27.79 -16.46 -5.13
N SER A 31 -28.89 -15.88 -5.63
CA SER A 31 -28.86 -14.95 -6.79
C SER A 31 -27.87 -13.79 -6.63
N TYR A 32 -27.68 -13.27 -5.41
CA TYR A 32 -26.71 -12.20 -5.14
C TYR A 32 -25.26 -12.63 -5.32
N ALA A 33 -24.90 -13.84 -4.87
CA ALA A 33 -23.54 -14.37 -5.01
C ALA A 33 -23.21 -14.67 -6.48
N MET A 34 -24.19 -15.18 -7.24
CA MET A 34 -24.02 -15.47 -8.67
C MET A 34 -23.91 -14.19 -9.50
N ALA A 35 -24.68 -13.15 -9.15
CA ALA A 35 -24.62 -11.85 -9.82
C ALA A 35 -23.31 -11.07 -9.54
N SER A 36 -22.63 -11.38 -8.43
CA SER A 36 -21.34 -10.76 -8.08
C SER A 36 -20.12 -11.56 -8.57
N ASP A 37 -20.33 -12.77 -9.10
CA ASP A 37 -19.26 -13.57 -9.70
C ASP A 37 -19.07 -13.22 -11.20
N PRO A 38 -17.97 -12.54 -11.58
CA PRO A 38 -17.67 -12.24 -12.98
C PRO A 38 -17.48 -13.52 -13.83
N GLY A 39 -17.08 -14.63 -13.22
CA GLY A 39 -16.96 -15.93 -13.88
C GLY A 39 -18.31 -16.50 -14.32
N PHE A 40 -19.41 -16.06 -13.71
CA PHE A 40 -20.78 -16.46 -14.07
C PHE A 40 -21.48 -15.41 -14.94
N VAL A 41 -21.32 -14.13 -14.61
CA VAL A 41 -22.00 -13.01 -15.28
C VAL A 41 -21.64 -12.90 -16.77
N PHE A 42 -20.34 -12.94 -17.12
CA PHE A 42 -19.94 -12.77 -18.51
C PHE A 42 -20.38 -13.94 -19.40
N PRO A 43 -20.20 -15.22 -19.02
CA PRO A 43 -20.73 -16.34 -19.79
C PRO A 43 -22.25 -16.34 -19.89
N PHE A 44 -22.96 -15.92 -18.84
CA PHE A 44 -24.43 -15.84 -18.86
C PHE A 44 -24.94 -14.86 -19.91
N VAL A 45 -24.28 -13.71 -20.07
CA VAL A 45 -24.70 -12.65 -21.01
C VAL A 45 -24.18 -12.90 -22.44
N MET A 46 -22.93 -13.35 -22.58
CA MET A 46 -22.24 -13.42 -23.89
C MET A 46 -21.95 -14.85 -24.37
N GLY A 47 -22.40 -15.87 -23.63
CA GLY A 47 -22.14 -17.28 -23.95
C GLY A 47 -20.66 -17.62 -23.95
N PHE A 48 -20.20 -18.35 -24.96
CA PHE A 48 -18.81 -18.80 -25.08
C PHE A 48 -17.78 -17.65 -25.10
N LEU A 49 -18.10 -16.53 -25.75
CA LEU A 49 -17.22 -15.36 -25.76
C LEU A 49 -17.05 -14.77 -24.35
N GLY A 50 -18.11 -14.78 -23.55
CA GLY A 50 -18.08 -14.36 -22.15
C GLY A 50 -17.19 -15.25 -21.28
N MET A 51 -17.20 -16.57 -21.54
CA MET A 51 -16.29 -17.51 -20.88
C MET A 51 -14.83 -17.21 -21.20
N VAL A 52 -14.48 -17.08 -22.49
CA VAL A 52 -13.11 -16.76 -22.89
C VAL A 52 -12.67 -15.42 -22.29
N PHE A 53 -13.54 -14.41 -22.33
CA PHE A 53 -13.29 -13.11 -21.73
C PHE A 53 -13.06 -13.19 -20.21
N ALA A 54 -13.92 -13.91 -19.48
CA ALA A 54 -13.76 -14.12 -18.04
C ALA A 54 -12.44 -14.83 -17.73
N VAL A 55 -12.08 -15.89 -18.46
CA VAL A 55 -10.82 -16.60 -18.25
C VAL A 55 -9.61 -15.69 -18.49
N VAL A 56 -9.59 -14.94 -19.60
CA VAL A 56 -8.47 -14.03 -19.92
C VAL A 56 -8.32 -12.94 -18.86
N THR A 57 -9.43 -12.33 -18.41
CA THR A 57 -9.40 -11.28 -17.39
C THR A 57 -8.96 -11.81 -16.03
N GLN A 58 -9.45 -12.98 -15.62
CA GLN A 58 -9.04 -13.62 -14.36
C GLN A 58 -7.56 -14.03 -14.37
N ILE A 59 -7.06 -14.60 -15.47
CA ILE A 59 -5.63 -14.90 -15.63
C ILE A 59 -4.81 -13.62 -15.49
N ARG A 60 -5.20 -12.54 -16.17
CA ARG A 60 -4.49 -11.26 -16.10
C ARG A 60 -4.42 -10.71 -14.68
N ILE A 61 -5.54 -10.73 -13.94
CA ILE A 61 -5.59 -10.26 -12.55
C ILE A 61 -4.64 -11.09 -11.67
N ASN A 62 -4.66 -12.42 -11.80
CA ASN A 62 -3.80 -13.30 -11.02
C ASN A 62 -2.31 -13.09 -11.34
N VAL A 63 -1.96 -12.93 -12.62
CA VAL A 63 -0.57 -12.64 -13.05
C VAL A 63 -0.09 -11.30 -12.49
N MET A 64 -0.94 -10.26 -12.48
CA MET A 64 -0.58 -8.96 -11.91
C MET A 64 -0.37 -9.05 -10.39
N ASN A 65 -1.17 -9.83 -9.68
CA ASN A 65 -0.99 -10.04 -8.23
C ASN A 65 0.32 -10.78 -7.93
N LEU A 66 0.61 -11.85 -8.69
CA LEU A 66 1.86 -12.61 -8.57
C LEU A 66 3.08 -11.75 -8.90
N TYR A 67 2.99 -10.93 -9.94
CA TYR A 67 4.02 -9.97 -10.34
C TYR A 67 4.36 -9.03 -9.18
N SER A 68 3.35 -8.34 -8.65
CA SER A 68 3.52 -7.35 -7.57
C SER A 68 4.08 -8.00 -6.30
N GLY A 69 3.60 -9.18 -5.94
CA GLY A 69 4.15 -9.96 -4.83
C GLY A 69 5.62 -10.33 -5.03
N SER A 70 5.99 -10.77 -6.24
CA SER A 70 7.38 -11.17 -6.54
C SER A 70 8.36 -10.01 -6.42
N LEU A 71 7.93 -8.81 -6.85
CA LEU A 71 8.73 -7.60 -6.76
C LEU A 71 8.87 -7.12 -5.31
N ALA A 72 7.79 -7.18 -4.54
CA ALA A 72 7.82 -6.83 -3.13
C ALA A 72 8.79 -7.76 -2.36
N LEU A 73 8.68 -9.07 -2.56
CA LEU A 73 9.53 -10.05 -1.90
C LEU A 73 11.00 -9.93 -2.34
N SER A 74 11.27 -9.72 -3.64
CA SER A 74 12.63 -9.53 -4.13
C SER A 74 13.28 -8.28 -3.54
N ASN A 75 12.52 -7.20 -3.40
CA ASN A 75 13.01 -5.95 -2.81
C ASN A 75 13.28 -6.12 -1.30
N THR A 76 12.38 -6.79 -0.57
CA THR A 76 12.60 -7.08 0.85
C THR A 76 13.84 -7.92 1.07
N MET A 77 14.08 -8.93 0.24
CA MET A 77 15.22 -9.84 0.37
C MET A 77 16.55 -9.18 -0.03
N ASP A 78 16.52 -8.26 -0.99
CA ASP A 78 17.66 -7.42 -1.33
C ASP A 78 18.06 -6.52 -0.15
N ILE A 79 17.07 -5.93 0.53
CA ILE A 79 17.31 -5.07 1.70
C ILE A 79 17.75 -5.88 2.93
N ALA A 80 17.10 -7.03 3.18
CA ALA A 80 17.31 -7.82 4.39
C ALA A 80 18.56 -8.70 4.33
N PHE A 81 18.80 -9.36 3.19
CA PHE A 81 19.85 -10.38 3.04
C PHE A 81 20.86 -10.05 1.94
N ARG A 82 20.69 -8.95 1.19
CA ARG A 82 21.52 -8.58 0.02
C ARG A 82 21.65 -9.72 -0.99
N PHE A 83 20.63 -10.57 -1.06
CA PHE A 83 20.60 -11.76 -1.91
C PHE A 83 19.65 -11.51 -3.09
N ARG A 84 20.18 -11.56 -4.31
CA ARG A 84 19.43 -11.28 -5.54
C ARG A 84 19.31 -12.52 -6.42
N PRO A 85 18.51 -13.54 -6.04
CA PRO A 85 18.15 -14.59 -6.99
C PRO A 85 17.23 -13.97 -8.04
N GLY A 86 17.34 -14.42 -9.29
CA GLY A 86 16.56 -13.90 -10.40
C GLY A 86 15.06 -13.86 -10.08
N ARG A 87 14.36 -12.82 -10.56
CA ARG A 87 12.94 -12.56 -10.27
C ARG A 87 12.01 -13.76 -10.50
N GLN A 88 12.38 -14.64 -11.42
CA GLN A 88 11.67 -15.90 -11.72
C GLN A 88 11.53 -16.80 -10.49
N TRP A 89 12.57 -16.91 -9.65
CA TRP A 89 12.54 -17.74 -8.46
C TRP A 89 11.57 -17.23 -7.40
N TRP A 90 11.47 -15.91 -7.24
CA TRP A 90 10.49 -15.29 -6.34
C TRP A 90 9.05 -15.49 -6.84
N MET A 91 8.83 -15.42 -8.15
CA MET A 91 7.52 -15.73 -8.74
C MET A 91 7.12 -17.19 -8.49
N LEU A 92 8.04 -18.15 -8.69
CA LEU A 92 7.79 -19.57 -8.43
C LEU A 92 7.47 -19.83 -6.96
N LEU A 93 8.23 -19.21 -6.04
CA LEU A 93 8.01 -19.36 -4.60
C LEU A 93 6.59 -18.90 -4.20
N ILE A 94 6.15 -17.72 -4.66
CA ILE A 94 4.83 -17.20 -4.33
C ILE A 94 3.73 -18.06 -4.94
N TRP A 95 3.94 -18.57 -6.16
CA TRP A 95 3.00 -19.48 -6.80
C TRP A 95 2.84 -20.78 -5.99
N ILE A 96 3.94 -21.39 -5.55
CA ILE A 96 3.93 -22.60 -4.70
C ILE A 96 3.22 -22.32 -3.38
N LEU A 97 3.54 -21.20 -2.70
CA LEU A 97 2.87 -20.82 -1.46
C LEU A 97 1.35 -20.63 -1.67
N GLY A 98 0.95 -20.05 -2.80
CA GLY A 98 -0.45 -19.93 -3.18
C GLY A 98 -1.16 -21.29 -3.31
N VAL A 99 -0.51 -22.26 -3.97
CA VAL A 99 -1.04 -23.62 -4.10
C VAL A 99 -1.16 -24.30 -2.73
N VAL A 100 -0.16 -24.16 -1.87
CA VAL A 100 -0.18 -24.72 -0.51
C VAL A 100 -1.28 -24.11 0.34
N PHE A 101 -1.48 -22.78 0.30
CA PHE A 101 -2.56 -22.12 1.03
C PHE A 101 -3.95 -22.49 0.52
N TYR A 102 -4.09 -22.71 -0.78
CA TYR A 102 -5.33 -23.23 -1.35
C TYR A 102 -5.63 -24.64 -0.82
N ALA A 103 -4.62 -25.52 -0.77
CA ALA A 103 -4.75 -26.85 -0.19
C ALA A 103 -5.05 -26.83 1.32
N ALA A 104 -4.58 -25.81 2.04
CA ALA A 104 -4.84 -25.60 3.46
C ALA A 104 -6.24 -25.03 3.80
N ASN A 105 -7.13 -24.90 2.80
CA ASN A 105 -8.51 -24.42 2.97
C ASN A 105 -8.62 -23.03 3.63
N VAL A 106 -7.68 -22.14 3.29
CA VAL A 106 -7.64 -20.75 3.79
C VAL A 106 -8.87 -19.93 3.36
N LEU A 107 -9.68 -20.43 2.41
CA LEU A 107 -10.91 -19.79 1.94
C LEU A 107 -11.88 -19.43 3.07
N GLN A 108 -11.92 -20.21 4.15
CA GLN A 108 -12.75 -19.91 5.33
C GLN A 108 -12.32 -18.62 6.06
N TYR A 109 -11.04 -18.29 6.02
CA TYR A 109 -10.45 -17.13 6.69
C TYR A 109 -10.25 -15.92 5.77
N MET A 110 -10.67 -16.04 4.50
CA MET A 110 -10.47 -15.01 3.49
C MET A 110 -11.12 -13.68 3.90
N GLY A 111 -12.32 -13.71 4.49
CA GLY A 111 -13.00 -12.50 4.99
C GLY A 111 -12.18 -11.74 6.04
N THR A 112 -11.65 -12.46 7.03
CA THR A 112 -10.81 -11.90 8.09
C THR A 112 -9.50 -11.36 7.53
N PHE A 113 -8.88 -12.07 6.58
CA PHE A 113 -7.66 -11.62 5.91
C PHE A 113 -7.89 -10.34 5.10
N LEU A 114 -8.99 -10.25 4.33
CA LEU A 114 -9.35 -9.03 3.60
C LEU A 114 -9.63 -7.85 4.53
N ALA A 115 -10.26 -8.09 5.68
CA ALA A 115 -10.49 -7.04 6.68
C ALA A 115 -9.16 -6.49 7.25
N ILE A 116 -8.25 -7.37 7.67
CA ILE A 116 -6.95 -6.98 8.23
C ILE A 116 -6.12 -6.23 7.18
N THR A 117 -6.02 -6.77 5.97
CA THR A 117 -5.26 -6.13 4.88
C THR A 117 -5.86 -4.78 4.50
N GLY A 118 -7.18 -4.63 4.49
CA GLY A 118 -7.84 -3.34 4.28
C GLY A 118 -7.48 -2.29 5.34
N ILE A 119 -7.49 -2.67 6.62
CA ILE A 119 -7.08 -1.79 7.73
C ILE A 119 -5.62 -1.38 7.56
N LEU A 120 -4.74 -2.33 7.25
CA LEU A 120 -3.31 -2.11 7.07
C LEU A 120 -3.03 -1.15 5.91
N THR A 121 -3.57 -1.42 4.72
CA THR A 121 -3.34 -0.59 3.52
C THR A 121 -3.87 0.83 3.72
N ASN A 122 -5.07 0.97 4.29
CA ASN A 122 -5.66 2.28 4.55
C ASN A 122 -4.81 3.09 5.55
N THR A 123 -4.47 2.48 6.68
CA THR A 123 -3.65 3.14 7.71
C THR A 123 -2.28 3.56 7.17
N TRP A 124 -1.64 2.71 6.38
CA TRP A 124 -0.37 3.00 5.75
C TRP A 124 -0.42 4.24 4.83
N VAL A 125 -1.48 4.36 4.02
CA VAL A 125 -1.68 5.55 3.17
C VAL A 125 -1.81 6.83 4.00
N PHE A 126 -2.57 6.78 5.10
CA PHE A 126 -2.72 7.93 5.99
C PHE A 126 -1.42 8.31 6.72
N ILE A 127 -0.59 7.32 7.09
CA ILE A 127 0.74 7.56 7.68
C ILE A 127 1.63 8.32 6.68
N ILE A 128 1.64 7.91 5.41
CA ILE A 128 2.39 8.59 4.34
C ILE A 128 1.87 10.02 4.12
N LEU A 129 0.55 10.19 4.06
CA LEU A 129 -0.06 11.51 3.90
C LEU A 129 0.28 12.44 5.06
N ALA A 130 0.22 11.94 6.31
CA ALA A 130 0.58 12.73 7.48
C ALA A 130 2.08 13.06 7.52
N ASP A 131 2.96 12.14 7.14
CA ASP A 131 4.39 12.45 6.99
C ASP A 131 4.60 13.59 5.99
N TYR A 132 3.97 13.49 4.82
CA TYR A 132 4.12 14.49 3.77
C TYR A 132 3.54 15.86 4.15
N TYR A 133 2.28 15.92 4.60
CA TYR A 133 1.61 17.19 4.88
C TYR A 133 2.00 17.79 6.22
N ILE A 134 2.21 16.98 7.26
CA ILE A 134 2.49 17.50 8.61
C ILE A 134 3.99 17.56 8.83
N CYS A 135 4.72 16.46 8.66
CA CYS A 135 6.15 16.44 8.98
C CYS A 135 6.99 17.23 7.97
N ARG A 136 6.75 17.06 6.67
CA ARG A 136 7.54 17.73 5.63
C ARG A 136 7.06 19.15 5.37
N LYS A 137 5.76 19.35 5.15
CA LYS A 137 5.23 20.67 4.76
C LYS A 137 5.05 21.63 5.95
N VAL A 138 4.47 21.19 7.07
CA VAL A 138 4.23 22.07 8.23
C VAL A 138 5.46 22.18 9.13
N MET A 139 6.04 21.05 9.55
CA MET A 139 7.19 21.05 10.47
C MET A 139 8.53 21.28 9.76
N ARG A 140 8.57 21.31 8.42
CA ARG A 140 9.79 21.51 7.61
C ARG A 140 10.94 20.59 8.01
N LEU A 141 10.65 19.36 8.46
CA LEU A 141 11.66 18.41 8.95
C LEU A 141 12.41 17.69 7.82
N ALA A 142 11.90 17.77 6.59
CA ALA A 142 12.59 17.30 5.39
C ALA A 142 12.26 18.24 4.20
N PRO A 143 13.10 18.27 3.15
CA PRO A 143 12.81 19.01 1.94
C PRO A 143 11.50 18.55 1.30
N THR A 144 10.66 19.50 0.91
CA THR A 144 9.47 19.26 0.08
C THR A 144 9.76 19.34 -1.40
N ASP A 145 10.88 19.98 -1.77
CA ASP A 145 11.21 20.32 -3.17
C ASP A 145 11.68 19.11 -3.97
N PHE A 146 12.30 18.13 -3.31
CA PHE A 146 12.74 16.89 -3.92
C PHE A 146 12.56 15.71 -2.96
N VAL A 147 12.24 14.55 -3.52
CA VAL A 147 12.24 13.28 -2.81
C VAL A 147 13.47 12.52 -3.26
N GLU A 148 14.41 12.31 -2.33
CA GLU A 148 15.63 11.57 -2.62
C GLU A 148 15.34 10.06 -2.63
N PHE A 149 15.71 9.38 -3.72
CA PHE A 149 15.46 7.95 -3.92
C PHE A 149 16.72 7.11 -3.73
N ARG A 150 17.91 7.74 -3.73
CA ARG A 150 19.19 7.04 -3.60
C ARG A 150 19.39 6.52 -2.19
N GLN A 151 19.57 5.21 -2.07
CA GLN A 151 19.69 4.51 -0.79
C GLN A 151 20.93 4.92 0.02
N GLU A 152 21.95 5.49 -0.64
CA GLU A 152 23.19 5.92 0.01
C GLU A 152 23.00 7.15 0.92
N TYR A 153 22.12 8.08 0.52
CA TYR A 153 21.82 9.30 1.28
C TYR A 153 20.70 9.09 2.32
N LEU A 154 19.87 8.07 2.14
CA LEU A 154 18.79 7.72 3.07
C LEU A 154 19.27 6.75 4.15
N ARG A 155 18.69 6.88 5.34
CA ARG A 155 18.89 5.90 6.39
C ARG A 155 18.08 4.65 6.06
N SER A 156 18.70 3.48 6.13
CA SER A 156 18.09 2.22 5.68
C SER A 156 16.82 1.85 6.44
N TRP A 157 16.65 2.33 7.68
CA TRP A 157 15.52 2.04 8.56
C TRP A 157 15.02 3.33 9.22
N ASN A 158 13.73 3.67 9.01
CA ASN A 158 13.05 4.76 9.72
C ASN A 158 12.15 4.19 10.84
N PRO A 159 12.61 4.20 12.11
CA PRO A 159 11.88 3.59 13.22
C PRO A 159 10.51 4.24 13.47
N ALA A 160 10.35 5.55 13.19
CA ALA A 160 9.08 6.25 13.42
C ALA A 160 7.94 5.66 12.57
N GLY A 161 8.21 5.41 11.29
CA GLY A 161 7.23 4.80 10.36
C GLY A 161 6.92 3.34 10.68
N MET A 162 7.93 2.55 11.05
CA MET A 162 7.71 1.13 11.37
C MET A 162 6.99 0.92 12.69
N ILE A 163 7.33 1.70 13.72
CA ILE A 163 6.67 1.62 15.02
C ILE A 163 5.22 2.09 14.89
N SER A 164 4.98 3.21 14.21
CA SER A 164 3.61 3.72 14.00
C SER A 164 2.74 2.75 13.21
N LEU A 165 3.28 2.14 12.15
CA LEU A 165 2.55 1.14 11.37
C LEU A 165 2.31 -0.15 12.16
N SER A 166 3.31 -0.65 12.90
CA SER A 166 3.16 -1.86 13.72
C SER A 166 2.13 -1.66 14.83
N LEU A 167 2.17 -0.51 15.51
CA LEU A 167 1.22 -0.19 16.57
C LEU A 167 -0.20 -0.06 16.03
N ALA A 168 -0.37 0.58 14.87
CA ALA A 168 -1.67 0.76 14.27
C ALA A 168 -2.26 -0.58 13.76
N VAL A 169 -1.43 -1.45 13.16
CA VAL A 169 -1.84 -2.81 12.79
C VAL A 169 -2.23 -3.62 14.03
N LEU A 170 -1.50 -3.50 15.14
CA LEU A 170 -1.83 -4.20 16.38
C LEU A 170 -3.17 -3.74 16.94
N ILE A 171 -3.42 -2.42 16.94
CA ILE A 171 -4.71 -1.85 17.33
C ILE A 171 -5.82 -2.34 16.40
N GLY A 172 -5.61 -2.31 15.08
CA GLY A 172 -6.56 -2.81 14.08
C GLY A 172 -6.89 -4.30 14.27
N ALA A 173 -5.86 -5.11 14.55
CA ALA A 173 -6.00 -6.55 14.82
C ALA A 173 -6.83 -6.82 16.08
N LEU A 174 -6.65 -6.04 17.16
CA LEU A 174 -7.48 -6.16 18.38
C LEU A 174 -8.97 -5.95 18.10
N GLY A 175 -9.33 -5.12 17.11
CA GLY A 175 -10.72 -4.95 16.68
C GLY A 175 -11.27 -6.14 15.90
N VAL A 176 -10.41 -6.84 15.16
CA VAL A 176 -10.75 -8.09 14.46
C VAL A 176 -10.91 -9.25 15.45
N PHE A 177 -10.19 -9.24 16.58
CA PHE A 177 -10.34 -10.20 17.68
C PHE A 177 -11.49 -9.86 18.65
N HIS A 178 -12.42 -8.96 18.27
CA HIS A 178 -13.60 -8.58 19.06
C HIS A 178 -13.33 -7.95 20.43
N VAL A 179 -12.15 -7.39 20.67
CA VAL A 179 -11.86 -6.62 21.91
C VAL A 179 -12.70 -5.34 21.97
N TYR A 180 -13.05 -4.78 20.81
CA TYR A 180 -13.95 -3.65 20.65
C TYR A 180 -14.73 -3.79 19.32
N PRO A 181 -15.78 -3.00 19.05
CA PRO A 181 -16.61 -3.22 17.87
C PRO A 181 -15.80 -3.04 16.57
N ILE A 182 -15.90 -4.03 15.67
CA ILE A 182 -15.10 -4.13 14.43
C ILE A 182 -15.23 -2.89 13.53
N TYR A 183 -16.38 -2.22 13.55
CA TYR A 183 -16.64 -1.01 12.78
C TYR A 183 -15.69 0.14 13.14
N TYR A 184 -15.23 0.22 14.40
CA TYR A 184 -14.29 1.26 14.84
C TYR A 184 -12.83 0.91 14.55
N ALA A 185 -12.51 -0.34 14.20
CA ALA A 185 -11.12 -0.80 14.05
C ALA A 185 -10.38 -0.05 12.95
N SER A 186 -11.01 0.08 11.78
CA SER A 186 -10.45 0.82 10.65
C SER A 186 -10.26 2.30 10.97
N PHE A 187 -11.26 2.94 11.60
CA PHE A 187 -11.20 4.38 11.89
C PHE A 187 -10.18 4.71 12.99
N LEU A 188 -10.12 3.91 14.06
CA LEU A 188 -9.15 4.10 15.14
C LEU A 188 -7.72 3.88 14.64
N SER A 189 -7.47 2.80 13.89
CA SER A 189 -6.14 2.55 13.30
C SER A 189 -5.71 3.69 12.36
N MET A 190 -6.64 4.20 11.55
CA MET A 190 -6.41 5.29 10.60
C MET A 190 -6.12 6.64 11.27
N ILE A 191 -6.58 6.87 12.50
CA ILE A 191 -6.27 8.10 13.25
C ILE A 191 -4.98 7.92 14.07
N ILE A 192 -4.88 6.79 14.80
CA ILE A 192 -3.79 6.57 15.75
C ILE A 192 -2.46 6.39 15.03
N GLY A 193 -2.42 5.65 13.90
CA GLY A 193 -1.18 5.44 13.15
C GLY A 193 -0.50 6.75 12.73
N PRO A 194 -1.19 7.64 12.00
CA PRO A 194 -0.66 8.95 11.63
C PRO A 194 -0.27 9.83 12.81
N VAL A 195 -1.09 9.86 13.87
CA VAL A 195 -0.80 10.66 15.07
C VAL A 195 0.48 10.18 15.74
N VAL A 196 0.62 8.87 15.93
CA VAL A 196 1.84 8.26 16.49
C VAL A 196 3.04 8.53 15.59
N ASN A 197 2.88 8.45 14.26
CA ASN A 197 3.96 8.77 13.33
C ASN A 197 4.41 10.24 13.45
N VAL A 198 3.46 11.17 13.52
CA VAL A 198 3.74 12.61 13.68
C VAL A 198 4.43 12.88 15.02
N ILE A 199 3.96 12.28 16.12
CA ILE A 199 4.57 12.44 17.45
C ILE A 199 6.00 11.89 17.45
N LEU A 200 6.22 10.66 16.96
CA LEU A 200 7.55 10.05 16.91
C LEU A 200 8.51 10.83 16.00
N THR A 201 8.00 11.39 14.90
CA THR A 201 8.79 12.20 13.98
C THR A 201 9.13 13.56 14.58
N ALA A 202 8.20 14.18 15.30
CA ALA A 202 8.43 15.43 16.02
C ALA A 202 9.45 15.25 17.16
N VAL A 203 9.33 14.18 17.94
CA VAL A 203 10.27 13.84 19.03
C VAL A 203 11.65 13.52 18.47
N SER A 204 11.72 12.78 17.36
CA SER A 204 12.99 12.47 16.70
C SER A 204 13.60 13.63 15.93
N LYS A 205 12.91 14.79 15.85
CA LYS A 205 13.40 16.04 15.24
C LYS A 205 14.01 15.86 13.84
N GLY A 206 13.44 14.94 13.06
CA GLY A 206 13.87 14.64 11.69
C GLY A 206 15.20 13.89 11.54
N ARG A 207 15.78 13.36 12.63
CA ARG A 207 17.08 12.66 12.64
C ARG A 207 17.14 11.39 11.75
N PHE A 208 15.98 10.86 11.36
CA PHE A 208 15.88 9.60 10.61
C PHE A 208 15.62 9.77 9.12
N TYR A 209 15.49 11.01 8.59
CA TYR A 209 15.23 11.22 7.16
C TYR A 209 16.47 11.02 6.28
N PHE A 210 17.63 11.55 6.70
CA PHE A 210 18.86 11.49 5.91
C PHE A 210 20.02 10.96 6.75
N ARG A 211 20.84 10.11 6.13
CA ARG A 211 22.16 9.73 6.67
C ARG A 211 23.21 10.76 6.28
N GLU A 212 23.19 11.18 5.02
CA GLU A 212 24.03 12.21 4.45
C GLU A 212 23.19 13.04 3.48
N PHE A 213 23.42 14.35 3.42
CA PHE A 213 22.65 15.21 2.53
C PHE A 213 23.31 15.24 1.13
N PRO A 214 22.56 15.00 0.05
CA PRO A 214 23.09 15.02 -1.30
C PRO A 214 23.64 16.41 -1.66
N ASN A 215 24.88 16.47 -2.14
CA ASN A 215 25.55 17.74 -2.50
C ASN A 215 25.11 18.29 -3.87
N ASP A 216 24.49 17.45 -4.70
CA ASP A 216 24.03 17.76 -6.05
C ASP A 216 22.56 18.23 -6.08
N ALA A 217 21.80 18.01 -5.00
CA ALA A 217 20.42 18.45 -4.90
C ALA A 217 20.34 19.97 -4.68
N ARG A 218 19.73 20.70 -5.62
CA ARG A 218 19.35 22.11 -5.40
C ARG A 218 18.08 22.17 -4.57
N THR A 219 18.13 22.81 -3.42
CA THR A 219 17.03 22.82 -2.45
C THR A 219 16.88 24.22 -1.88
N ASN A 220 15.65 24.74 -1.82
CA ASN A 220 15.35 26.02 -1.15
C ASN A 220 14.93 25.78 0.31
N TRP A 221 15.09 24.55 0.79
CA TRP A 221 14.66 24.13 2.11
C TRP A 221 15.59 24.67 3.19
N ILE A 222 15.02 25.45 4.12
CA ILE A 222 15.71 25.97 5.29
C ILE A 222 15.26 25.13 6.50
N PRO A 223 16.14 24.30 7.07
CA PRO A 223 15.78 23.46 8.21
C PRO A 223 15.45 24.33 9.43
N PRO A 224 14.41 23.99 10.21
CA PRO A 224 14.11 24.67 11.47
C PRO A 224 15.24 24.46 12.49
N SER A 225 15.35 25.37 13.47
CA SER A 225 16.38 25.31 14.53
C SER A 225 16.36 24.00 15.33
N SER A 226 15.20 23.34 15.38
CA SER A 226 14.99 22.06 16.04
C SER A 226 15.51 20.86 15.25
N TYR A 227 15.85 20.98 13.96
CA TYR A 227 16.28 19.86 13.12
C TYR A 227 17.68 19.36 13.49
N GLN A 228 17.80 18.06 13.74
CA GLN A 228 19.04 17.40 14.19
C GLN A 228 19.69 16.49 13.14
N GLY A 229 19.21 16.50 11.89
CA GLY A 229 19.79 15.71 10.80
C GLY A 229 20.88 16.47 10.01
N PRO A 230 21.50 15.81 9.02
CA PRO A 230 22.45 16.45 8.12
C PRO A 230 21.76 17.56 7.31
N LYS A 231 22.44 18.71 7.19
CA LYS A 231 21.93 19.94 6.56
C LYS A 231 22.47 20.07 5.13
N PRO A 232 21.77 20.80 4.24
CA PRO A 232 22.31 21.11 2.94
C PRO A 232 23.65 21.84 3.06
N PRO A 233 24.60 21.59 2.14
CA PRO A 233 25.79 22.41 2.05
C PRO A 233 25.35 23.87 1.90
N LYS A 234 25.95 24.78 2.69
CA LYS A 234 25.64 26.22 2.56
C LYS A 234 25.84 26.60 1.09
N PRO A 235 24.95 27.41 0.49
CA PRO A 235 25.23 27.94 -0.84
C PRO A 235 26.60 28.59 -0.75
N LEU A 236 27.54 28.15 -1.60
CA LEU A 236 28.78 28.85 -1.81
C LEU A 236 28.36 30.29 -2.06
N LYS A 237 28.66 31.20 -1.12
CA LYS A 237 28.59 32.63 -1.43
C LYS A 237 29.44 32.74 -2.69
N CYS A 238 28.84 33.09 -3.82
CA CYS A 238 29.61 33.62 -4.93
C CYS A 238 30.45 34.74 -4.32
N SER A 239 31.73 34.48 -4.06
CA SER A 239 32.71 35.53 -3.97
C SER A 239 32.72 36.13 -5.37
N ILE A 240 31.91 37.18 -5.53
CA ILE A 240 32.04 38.12 -6.61
C ILE A 240 33.48 38.62 -6.53
N TRP A 241 34.29 38.20 -7.47
CA TRP A 241 35.55 38.83 -7.86
C TRP A 241 35.39 39.24 -9.31
#